data_AF-A0A4S8HGJ0-F1
#
_entry.id   AF-A0A4S8HGJ0-F1
#
_cell.length_a   1.000
_cell.length_b   1.000
_cell.length_c   1.000
_cell.angle_alpha   90.00
_cell.angle_beta   90.00
_cell.angle_gamma   90.00
#
_symmetry.space_group_name_H-M   'P 1'
#
loop_
_entity.id
_entity.type
_entity.pdbx_description
1 polymer ?
#
loop_
_entity_poly.entity_id
_entity_poly.type
_entity_poly.pdbx_seq_one_letter_code
_entity_poly.pdbx_strand_id
1 'polypeptide(L)'
;MRKLTPFLLLGSILLAMTSCQKEKSVDTLSHGSGSAGSTGSEKGTWKFLFMQAATSQTIEYKDGIDDVKTVTISDYTTENNAGTVKFDGSKMTATGLTYSVDAMAKGYLYTNGVLEDSLEFPFAATVPPTSSTASYKKAGADSIYVQSGVFTGIGSGGTTQATPGGYKLKFNGDKMTMTTVYDDTKLEFVMGMSQKTISHAVVVLTLQKQ
;
A
#
# COMPACT_ATOMS: atom_id res chain seq x y z
N MET A 1 -62.77 -20.38 21.94
CA MET A 1 -62.51 -21.13 23.20
C MET A 1 -61.00 -21.09 23.43
N ARG A 2 -60.49 -20.31 24.40
CA ARG A 2 -60.11 -20.75 25.76
C ARG A 2 -59.05 -21.87 25.68
N LYS A 3 -57.77 -21.75 26.11
CA LYS A 3 -57.15 -21.19 27.34
C LYS A 3 -55.60 -21.12 27.14
N LEU A 4 -54.93 -20.02 27.50
CA LEU A 4 -54.12 -19.80 28.73
C LEU A 4 -52.83 -20.67 28.86
N THR A 5 -51.69 -20.03 28.54
CA THR A 5 -50.36 -19.89 29.23
C THR A 5 -50.13 -20.57 30.61
N PRO A 6 -48.97 -20.37 31.31
CA PRO A 6 -47.53 -20.60 31.02
C PRO A 6 -46.80 -21.27 32.23
N PHE A 7 -45.54 -21.70 32.13
CA PHE A 7 -44.61 -21.94 33.27
C PHE A 7 -43.18 -22.01 32.69
N LEU A 8 -42.20 -21.11 32.91
CA LEU A 8 -41.62 -20.49 34.11
C LEU A 8 -40.68 -21.45 34.87
N LEU A 9 -39.37 -21.27 34.67
CA LEU A 9 -38.24 -21.52 35.61
C LEU A 9 -36.96 -21.00 34.90
N LEU A 10 -36.49 -19.79 35.17
CA LEU A 10 -35.68 -19.35 36.33
C LEU A 10 -34.32 -20.07 36.39
N GLY A 11 -33.24 -19.32 36.11
CA GLY A 11 -31.86 -19.81 36.14
C GLY A 11 -30.86 -18.73 35.77
N SER A 12 -30.71 -17.77 36.67
CA SER A 12 -29.86 -16.58 36.59
C SER A 12 -28.35 -16.89 36.68
N ILE A 13 -27.52 -15.92 36.25
CA ILE A 13 -26.14 -15.62 36.71
C ILE A 13 -25.04 -16.53 36.08
N LEU A 14 -24.09 -16.04 35.28
CA LEU A 14 -23.01 -15.10 35.65
C LEU A 14 -22.48 -14.29 34.44
N LEU A 15 -22.24 -13.01 34.70
CA LEU A 15 -21.39 -12.11 33.91
C LEU A 15 -19.93 -12.57 33.96
N ALA A 16 -19.29 -12.72 32.80
CA ALA A 16 -17.84 -12.60 32.68
C ALA A 16 -17.55 -11.47 31.68
N MET A 17 -17.39 -10.26 32.23
CA MET A 17 -16.76 -9.16 31.52
C MET A 17 -15.28 -9.47 31.37
N THR A 18 -14.85 -9.90 30.18
CA THR A 18 -13.43 -9.89 29.84
C THR A 18 -13.02 -8.45 29.50
N SER A 19 -12.63 -7.75 30.55
CA SER A 19 -11.92 -6.48 30.51
C SER A 19 -10.54 -6.70 29.87
N CYS A 20 -10.39 -6.34 28.59
CA CYS A 20 -9.06 -6.09 28.05
C CYS A 20 -8.56 -4.78 28.64
N GLN A 21 -7.69 -4.91 29.64
CA GLN A 21 -7.01 -3.80 30.26
C GLN A 21 -6.20 -3.03 29.21
N LYS A 22 -6.45 -1.72 29.18
CA LYS A 22 -5.65 -0.71 28.51
C LYS A 22 -4.34 -0.57 29.28
N GLU A 23 -3.24 -1.08 28.73
CA GLU A 23 -1.91 -0.82 29.30
C GLU A 23 -1.49 0.63 29.00
N LYS A 24 -1.34 1.41 30.08
CA LYS A 24 -0.62 2.67 30.11
C LYS A 24 0.39 2.60 31.26
N SER A 25 1.65 2.41 30.91
CA SER A 25 2.86 3.00 31.50
C SER A 25 4.03 2.35 30.76
N VAL A 26 5.12 3.01 30.42
CA VAL A 26 6.05 3.72 31.30
C VAL A 26 6.79 4.77 30.48
N ASP A 27 6.71 6.02 30.93
CA ASP A 27 7.73 7.02 30.62
C ASP A 27 8.78 7.00 31.74
N THR A 28 10.04 7.04 31.33
CA THR A 28 11.23 7.48 32.09
C THR A 28 11.91 6.51 33.06
N LEU A 29 12.89 5.76 32.56
CA LEU A 29 14.20 5.65 33.22
C LEU A 29 15.31 5.68 32.16
N SER A 30 16.03 6.81 32.14
CA SER A 30 17.39 6.90 31.61
C SER A 30 18.31 5.99 32.43
N HIS A 31 19.11 5.14 31.77
CA HIS A 31 20.56 4.93 31.98
C HIS A 31 21.03 3.84 30.99
N GLY A 32 22.05 4.16 30.21
CA GLY A 32 22.39 3.42 28.99
C GLY A 32 23.22 2.15 29.16
N SER A 33 23.11 1.27 28.18
CA SER A 33 24.22 0.47 27.63
C SER A 33 23.84 -0.13 26.28
N GLY A 34 24.46 0.38 25.21
CA GLY A 34 24.73 -0.25 23.91
C GLY A 34 23.75 -1.26 23.30
N SER A 35 22.90 -0.79 22.39
CA SER A 35 22.59 -1.52 21.15
C SER A 35 22.27 -0.50 20.05
N ALA A 36 23.16 -0.39 19.07
CA ALA A 36 23.07 0.54 17.95
C ALA A 36 22.05 0.04 16.92
N GLY A 37 20.78 0.36 17.16
CA GLY A 37 19.71 0.31 16.18
C GLY A 37 18.91 1.61 16.26
N SER A 38 19.04 2.49 15.26
CA SER A 38 18.36 3.78 15.21
C SER A 38 16.87 3.64 15.50
N THR A 39 16.40 4.21 16.63
CA THR A 39 14.98 4.44 16.92
C THR A 39 14.50 5.66 16.10
N GLY A 40 14.58 5.56 14.78
CA GLY A 40 14.15 6.63 13.89
C GLY A 40 12.67 6.94 14.09
N SER A 41 12.35 8.22 14.23
CA SER A 41 10.97 8.72 14.22
C SER A 41 10.63 9.17 12.82
N GLU A 42 9.50 8.71 12.28
CA GLU A 42 8.95 9.13 11.00
C GLU A 42 8.66 10.64 10.98
N LYS A 43 8.42 11.24 12.15
CA LYS A 43 8.07 12.65 12.27
C LYS A 43 9.18 13.55 11.76
N GLY A 44 8.82 14.55 10.97
CA GLY A 44 9.72 15.50 10.35
C GLY A 44 9.50 15.63 8.85
N THR A 45 10.33 16.43 8.22
CA THR A 45 10.31 16.63 6.76
C THR A 45 11.41 15.79 6.13
N TRP A 46 11.05 15.13 5.03
CA TRP A 46 11.94 14.24 4.30
C TRP A 46 11.93 14.61 2.82
N LYS A 47 13.10 14.72 2.22
CA LYS A 47 13.29 14.82 0.78
C LYS A 47 12.99 13.46 0.13
N PHE A 48 12.21 13.46 -0.96
CA PHE A 48 12.01 12.27 -1.76
C PHE A 48 13.26 11.99 -2.62
N LEU A 49 13.85 10.80 -2.48
CA LEU A 49 15.04 10.42 -3.24
C LEU A 49 14.69 9.62 -4.49
N PHE A 50 13.94 8.52 -4.32
CA PHE A 50 13.48 7.66 -5.40
C PHE A 50 12.45 6.65 -4.89
N MET A 51 11.76 6.01 -5.82
CA MET A 51 10.86 4.89 -5.62
C MET A 51 11.36 3.70 -6.46
N GLN A 52 11.37 2.52 -5.87
CA GLN A 52 11.52 1.26 -6.60
C GLN A 52 10.20 0.52 -6.55
N ALA A 53 9.79 -0.07 -7.68
CA ALA A 53 8.56 -0.82 -7.74
C ALA A 53 8.72 -2.07 -8.61
N ALA A 54 8.34 -3.21 -8.04
CA ALA A 54 8.12 -4.44 -8.79
C ALA A 54 6.61 -4.67 -8.89
N THR A 55 6.08 -4.72 -10.10
CA THR A 55 4.64 -4.85 -10.37
C THR A 55 4.36 -6.09 -11.20
N SER A 56 3.19 -6.68 -10.95
CA SER A 56 2.61 -7.73 -11.78
C SER A 56 1.11 -7.50 -11.88
N GLN A 57 0.58 -7.55 -13.09
CA GLN A 57 -0.85 -7.51 -13.35
C GLN A 57 -1.21 -8.72 -14.20
N THR A 58 -2.21 -9.48 -13.76
CA THR A 58 -2.81 -10.57 -14.52
C THR A 58 -4.24 -10.19 -14.87
N ILE A 59 -4.60 -10.28 -16.15
CA ILE A 59 -5.96 -10.10 -16.63
C ILE A 59 -6.42 -11.44 -17.19
N GLU A 60 -7.52 -11.98 -16.67
CA GLU A 60 -8.14 -13.23 -17.11
C GLU A 60 -9.54 -12.94 -17.66
N TYR A 61 -9.87 -13.46 -18.84
CA TYR A 61 -11.20 -13.36 -19.42
C TYR A 61 -11.48 -14.51 -20.38
N LYS A 62 -12.75 -14.69 -20.73
CA LYS A 62 -13.16 -15.65 -21.77
C LYS A 62 -13.36 -14.95 -23.10
N ASP A 63 -12.77 -15.49 -24.16
CA ASP A 63 -13.06 -15.13 -25.54
C ASP A 63 -13.72 -16.33 -26.24
N GLY A 64 -15.04 -16.29 -26.36
CA GLY A 64 -15.83 -17.44 -26.82
C GLY A 64 -15.69 -18.65 -25.87
N ILE A 65 -15.00 -19.70 -26.34
CA ILE A 65 -14.71 -20.90 -25.55
C ILE A 65 -13.33 -20.88 -24.91
N ASP A 66 -12.45 -19.96 -25.35
CA ASP A 66 -11.06 -19.93 -24.94
C ASP A 66 -10.88 -19.11 -23.65
N ASP A 67 -10.04 -19.60 -22.76
CA ASP A 67 -9.59 -18.88 -21.57
C ASP A 67 -8.33 -18.08 -21.91
N VAL A 68 -8.46 -16.75 -21.94
CA VAL A 68 -7.36 -15.84 -22.23
C VAL A 68 -6.80 -15.26 -20.95
N LYS A 69 -5.49 -15.26 -20.83
CA LYS A 69 -4.76 -14.66 -19.70
C LYS A 69 -3.59 -13.83 -20.21
N THR A 70 -3.54 -12.57 -19.80
CA THR A 70 -2.40 -11.70 -20.05
C THR A 70 -1.70 -11.39 -18.73
N VAL A 71 -0.39 -11.54 -18.69
CA VAL A 71 0.44 -11.16 -17.54
C VAL A 71 1.41 -10.08 -17.95
N THR A 72 1.35 -8.93 -17.28
CA THR A 72 2.28 -7.82 -17.46
C THR A 72 3.12 -7.68 -16.19
N ILE A 73 4.44 -7.66 -16.33
CA ILE A 73 5.37 -7.42 -15.23
C ILE A 73 6.27 -6.23 -15.53
N SER A 74 6.68 -5.52 -14.48
CA SER A 74 7.66 -4.44 -14.59
C SER A 74 8.45 -4.33 -13.29
N ASP A 75 9.74 -4.01 -13.42
CA ASP A 75 10.60 -3.62 -12.31
C ASP A 75 11.29 -2.31 -12.71
N TYR A 76 11.11 -1.27 -11.91
CA TYR A 76 11.64 0.05 -12.24
C TYR A 76 12.05 0.83 -11.01
N THR A 77 13.00 1.74 -11.23
CA THR A 77 13.35 2.80 -10.28
C THR A 77 12.99 4.14 -10.91
N THR A 78 12.38 5.03 -10.13
CA THR A 78 12.03 6.36 -10.62
C THR A 78 13.25 7.26 -10.74
N GLU A 79 13.18 8.18 -11.69
CA GLU A 79 14.18 9.18 -11.99
C GLU A 79 13.62 10.60 -11.83
N ASN A 80 14.48 11.62 -11.92
CA ASN A 80 14.10 13.03 -11.84
C ASN A 80 13.22 13.34 -10.60
N ASN A 81 13.54 12.68 -9.49
CA ASN A 81 12.76 12.74 -8.26
C ASN A 81 12.94 14.08 -7.55
N ALA A 82 11.83 14.73 -7.21
CA ALA A 82 11.83 15.95 -6.43
C ALA A 82 10.63 16.01 -5.48
N GLY A 83 10.65 16.99 -4.59
CA GLY A 83 9.62 17.22 -3.58
C GLY A 83 9.98 16.68 -2.20
N THR A 84 9.06 16.91 -1.26
CA THR A 84 9.22 16.53 0.14
C THR A 84 7.97 15.86 0.68
N VAL A 85 8.15 15.08 1.74
CA VAL A 85 7.10 14.45 2.53
C VAL A 85 7.29 14.83 3.99
N LYS A 86 6.28 15.44 4.59
CA LYS A 86 6.25 15.80 6.01
C LYS A 86 5.32 14.89 6.79
N PHE A 87 5.78 14.37 7.92
CA PHE A 87 4.98 13.64 8.90
C PHE A 87 4.88 14.47 10.19
N ASP A 88 3.68 14.85 10.60
CA ASP A 88 3.46 15.65 11.84
C ASP A 88 3.01 14.82 13.06
N GLY A 89 2.80 13.52 12.86
CA GLY A 89 2.27 12.60 13.88
C GLY A 89 0.83 12.16 13.63
N SER A 90 0.13 12.84 12.73
CA SER A 90 -1.24 12.51 12.31
C SER A 90 -1.48 12.64 10.81
N LYS A 91 -0.69 13.48 10.13
CA LYS A 91 -0.79 13.76 8.71
C LYS A 91 0.54 13.55 8.02
N MET A 92 0.44 12.98 6.83
CA MET A 92 1.47 12.86 5.83
C MET A 92 1.16 13.91 4.76
N THR A 93 2.08 14.83 4.49
CA THR A 93 1.90 15.90 3.52
C THR A 93 3.01 15.85 2.50
N ALA A 94 2.66 15.59 1.24
CA ALA A 94 3.54 15.69 0.10
C ALA A 94 3.52 17.12 -0.46
N THR A 95 4.67 17.65 -0.82
CA THR A 95 4.80 18.96 -1.45
C THR A 95 5.73 18.88 -2.65
N GLY A 96 5.18 19.18 -3.83
CA GLY A 96 5.91 19.21 -5.09
C GLY A 96 6.53 17.87 -5.48
N LEU A 97 5.88 16.75 -5.15
CA LEU A 97 6.36 15.43 -5.55
C LEU A 97 6.27 15.28 -7.07
N THR A 98 7.41 14.98 -7.70
CA THR A 98 7.53 14.76 -9.15
C THR A 98 8.56 13.67 -9.39
N TYR A 99 8.36 12.90 -10.44
CA TYR A 99 9.28 11.84 -10.87
C TYR A 99 8.93 11.37 -12.27
N SER A 100 9.89 10.73 -12.92
CA SER A 100 9.72 10.02 -14.18
C SER A 100 10.07 8.55 -14.04
N VAL A 101 9.61 7.75 -14.98
CA VAL A 101 10.08 6.39 -15.20
C VAL A 101 10.40 6.24 -16.66
N ASP A 102 11.50 5.55 -16.93
CA ASP A 102 11.88 5.02 -18.23
C ASP A 102 12.37 3.59 -17.98
N ALA A 103 11.53 2.61 -18.33
CA ALA A 103 11.83 1.21 -18.08
C ALA A 103 11.14 0.30 -19.11
N MET A 104 11.51 -0.98 -19.08
CA MET A 104 10.90 -2.00 -19.94
C MET A 104 9.88 -2.80 -19.13
N ALA A 105 8.71 -3.03 -19.71
CA ALA A 105 7.72 -3.99 -19.23
C ALA A 105 7.76 -5.25 -20.09
N LYS A 106 7.40 -6.40 -19.49
CA LYS A 106 7.23 -7.66 -20.22
C LYS A 106 5.78 -8.10 -20.16
N GLY A 107 5.20 -8.40 -21.31
CA GLY A 107 3.88 -8.97 -21.47
C GLY A 107 3.97 -10.44 -21.87
N TYR A 108 3.09 -11.26 -21.32
CA TYR A 108 2.92 -12.67 -21.68
C TYR A 108 1.44 -12.91 -21.99
N LEU A 109 1.16 -13.53 -23.13
CA LEU A 109 -0.18 -13.90 -23.54
C LEU A 109 -0.33 -15.41 -23.47
N TYR A 110 -1.36 -15.88 -22.78
CA TYR A 110 -1.71 -17.28 -22.66
C TYR A 110 -3.12 -17.52 -23.18
N THR A 111 -3.32 -18.60 -23.91
CA THR A 111 -4.63 -19.10 -24.34
C THR A 111 -4.77 -20.54 -23.88
N ASN A 112 -5.87 -20.84 -23.17
CA ASN A 112 -6.13 -22.17 -22.59
C ASN A 112 -4.96 -22.71 -21.76
N GLY A 113 -4.25 -21.80 -21.07
CA GLY A 113 -3.10 -22.12 -20.22
C GLY A 113 -1.76 -22.30 -20.95
N VAL A 114 -1.73 -22.26 -22.28
CA VAL A 114 -0.50 -22.35 -23.09
C VAL A 114 0.03 -20.94 -23.37
N LEU A 115 1.34 -20.73 -23.23
CA LEU A 115 1.98 -19.47 -23.64
C LEU A 115 1.98 -19.38 -25.16
N GLU A 116 1.27 -18.40 -25.70
CA GLU A 116 1.18 -18.14 -27.14
C GLU A 116 2.24 -17.13 -27.58
N ASP A 117 2.42 -16.06 -26.80
CA ASP A 117 3.33 -14.97 -27.15
C ASP A 117 3.92 -14.28 -25.92
N SER A 118 5.06 -13.61 -26.11
CA SER A 118 5.67 -12.72 -25.15
C SER A 118 6.34 -11.55 -25.85
N LEU A 119 6.18 -10.35 -25.30
CA LEU A 119 6.79 -9.15 -25.86
C LEU A 119 7.35 -8.25 -24.76
N GLU A 120 8.42 -7.54 -25.09
CA GLU A 120 8.96 -6.47 -24.25
C GLU A 120 8.63 -5.13 -24.90
N PHE A 121 8.20 -4.17 -24.09
CA PHE A 121 7.84 -2.85 -24.57
C PHE A 121 8.31 -1.77 -23.60
N PRO A 122 8.80 -0.62 -24.11
CA PRO A 122 9.16 0.49 -23.26
C PRO A 122 7.90 1.08 -22.63
N PHE A 123 7.99 1.45 -21.36
CA PHE A 123 7.02 2.31 -20.72
C PHE A 123 7.75 3.50 -20.11
N ALA A 124 7.38 4.69 -20.58
CA ALA A 124 7.90 5.94 -20.09
C ALA A 124 6.73 6.82 -19.67
N ALA A 125 6.84 7.41 -18.49
CA ALA A 125 5.81 8.27 -17.95
C ALA A 125 6.41 9.26 -16.95
N THR A 126 5.85 10.46 -16.93
CA THR A 126 6.24 11.52 -16.00
C THR A 126 5.03 11.92 -15.17
N VAL A 127 5.22 11.92 -13.85
CA VAL A 127 4.26 12.48 -12.91
C VAL A 127 4.65 13.95 -12.69
N PRO A 128 3.79 14.91 -13.08
CA PRO A 128 4.08 16.33 -12.83
C PRO A 128 4.12 16.64 -11.33
N PRO A 129 4.69 17.78 -10.91
CA PRO A 129 4.70 18.18 -9.50
C PRO A 129 3.29 18.19 -8.90
N THR A 130 3.08 17.35 -7.90
CA THR A 130 1.81 17.25 -7.15
C THR A 130 2.03 17.53 -5.67
N SER A 131 0.97 18.03 -5.03
CA SER A 131 0.94 18.19 -3.57
C SER A 131 -0.34 17.58 -3.06
N SER A 132 -0.24 16.87 -1.94
CA SER A 132 -1.35 16.13 -1.37
C SER A 132 -1.15 15.99 0.14
N THR A 133 -2.24 15.72 0.84
CA THR A 133 -2.19 15.44 2.27
C THR A 133 -3.10 14.27 2.57
N ALA A 134 -2.69 13.46 3.53
CA ALA A 134 -3.45 12.33 4.00
C ALA A 134 -3.25 12.12 5.49
N SER A 135 -4.31 11.70 6.15
CA SER A 135 -4.22 11.23 7.53
C SER A 135 -3.48 9.90 7.57
N TYR A 136 -2.65 9.71 8.58
CA TYR A 136 -2.04 8.42 8.89
C TYR A 136 -2.09 8.13 10.39
N LYS A 137 -1.95 6.85 10.73
CA LYS A 137 -1.82 6.38 12.11
C LYS A 137 -0.60 5.48 12.24
N LYS A 138 0.08 5.55 13.38
CA LYS A 138 1.05 4.52 13.79
C LYS A 138 0.31 3.20 14.01
N ALA A 139 0.79 2.14 13.37
CA ALA A 139 0.35 0.77 13.61
C ALA A 139 1.34 -0.02 14.48
N GLY A 140 2.60 0.44 14.55
CA GLY A 140 3.66 -0.14 15.37
C GLY A 140 4.91 0.74 15.35
N ALA A 141 5.99 0.30 15.99
CA ALA A 141 7.26 1.05 16.01
C ALA A 141 7.78 1.32 14.58
N ASP A 142 7.68 0.31 13.72
CA ASP A 142 8.15 0.27 12.33
C ASP A 142 7.01 0.35 11.31
N SER A 143 5.79 0.70 11.73
CA SER A 143 4.60 0.51 10.87
C SER A 143 3.64 1.70 10.95
N ILE A 144 3.18 2.17 9.79
CA ILE A 144 2.12 3.17 9.68
C ILE A 144 1.02 2.68 8.75
N TYR A 145 -0.19 3.23 8.91
CA TYR A 145 -1.30 3.06 7.99
C TYR A 145 -1.77 4.44 7.51
N VAL A 146 -1.83 4.62 6.20
CA VAL A 146 -2.23 5.89 5.57
C VAL A 146 -3.62 5.72 4.95
N GLN A 147 -4.53 6.65 5.20
CA GLN A 147 -5.92 6.57 4.74
C GLN A 147 -6.10 6.90 3.24
N SER A 148 -5.15 7.63 2.66
CA SER A 148 -5.02 7.87 1.23
C SER A 148 -3.54 8.08 0.96
N GLY A 149 -2.94 7.45 -0.04
CA GLY A 149 -1.52 7.65 -0.29
C GLY A 149 -1.25 9.05 -0.84
N VAL A 150 -0.16 9.67 -0.39
CA VAL A 150 0.28 10.97 -0.95
C VAL A 150 1.03 10.84 -2.27
N PHE A 151 1.46 9.62 -2.59
CA PHE A 151 2.06 9.24 -3.86
C PHE A 151 0.96 8.85 -4.86
N THR A 152 1.20 9.10 -6.13
CA THR A 152 0.21 8.92 -7.19
C THR A 152 0.60 7.80 -8.15
N GLY A 153 -0.38 7.10 -8.73
CA GLY A 153 -0.11 6.03 -9.68
C GLY A 153 0.46 6.56 -11.01
N ILE A 154 1.55 5.96 -11.50
CA ILE A 154 2.17 6.33 -12.80
C ILE A 154 1.21 6.08 -13.96
N GLY A 155 0.47 4.98 -13.95
CA GLY A 155 -0.55 4.67 -14.96
C GLY A 155 -1.70 5.68 -15.04
N SER A 156 -1.86 6.54 -14.02
CA SER A 156 -2.86 7.61 -14.00
C SER A 156 -2.29 8.99 -14.38
N GLY A 157 -1.01 9.08 -14.76
CA GLY A 157 -0.33 10.35 -15.00
C GLY A 157 -0.27 11.26 -13.76
N GLY A 158 -0.31 10.68 -12.56
CA GLY A 158 -0.31 11.45 -11.32
C GLY A 158 -1.68 11.94 -10.83
N THR A 159 -2.77 11.58 -11.51
CA THR A 159 -4.12 12.10 -11.17
C THR A 159 -4.82 11.31 -10.09
N THR A 160 -4.45 10.05 -9.90
CA THR A 160 -5.07 9.17 -8.90
C THR A 160 -4.16 9.00 -7.70
N GLN A 161 -4.66 9.37 -6.52
CA GLN A 161 -3.98 9.10 -5.26
C GLN A 161 -3.93 7.60 -5.00
N ALA A 162 -2.84 7.14 -4.39
CA ALA A 162 -2.74 5.76 -3.97
C ALA A 162 -3.85 5.41 -2.97
N THR A 163 -4.32 4.17 -3.04
CA THR A 163 -5.34 3.63 -2.14
C THR A 163 -4.84 3.58 -0.69
N PRO A 164 -5.74 3.53 0.31
CA PRO A 164 -5.34 3.32 1.70
C PRO A 164 -4.44 2.09 1.84
N GLY A 165 -3.37 2.20 2.63
CA GLY A 165 -2.38 1.13 2.73
C GLY A 165 -1.46 1.23 3.95
N GLY A 166 -0.92 0.09 4.34
CA GLY A 166 0.11 -0.02 5.38
C GLY A 166 1.50 0.16 4.80
N TYR A 167 2.40 0.79 5.56
CA TYR A 167 3.82 0.87 5.22
C TYR A 167 4.67 0.35 6.36
N LYS A 168 5.65 -0.48 6.02
CA LYS A 168 6.79 -0.82 6.88
C LYS A 168 7.87 0.24 6.72
N LEU A 169 8.42 0.70 7.84
CA LEU A 169 9.43 1.75 7.94
C LEU A 169 10.75 1.14 8.36
N LYS A 170 11.82 1.50 7.67
CA LYS A 170 13.20 1.17 8.05
C LYS A 170 14.03 2.44 8.05
N PHE A 171 14.78 2.67 9.13
CA PHE A 171 15.65 3.83 9.28
C PHE A 171 17.12 3.43 9.17
N ASN A 172 17.90 4.22 8.45
CA ASN A 172 19.35 4.08 8.35
C ASN A 172 19.98 5.48 8.30
N GLY A 173 20.43 5.98 9.46
CA GLY A 173 20.93 7.33 9.60
C GLY A 173 19.86 8.37 9.25
N ASP A 174 20.15 9.20 8.26
CA ASP A 174 19.25 10.21 7.71
C ASP A 174 18.27 9.66 6.66
N LYS A 175 18.35 8.38 6.31
CA LYS A 175 17.44 7.76 5.33
C LYS A 175 16.30 7.00 6.00
N MET A 176 15.11 7.12 5.44
CA MET A 176 13.95 6.30 5.75
C MET A 176 13.48 5.59 4.49
N THR A 177 13.30 4.28 4.59
CA THR A 177 12.65 3.47 3.56
C THR A 177 11.23 3.14 4.00
N MET A 178 10.25 3.36 3.12
CA MET A 178 8.87 2.96 3.30
C MET A 178 8.52 1.87 2.30
N THR A 179 8.15 0.69 2.78
CA THR A 179 7.75 -0.45 1.95
C THR A 179 6.27 -0.72 2.10
N THR A 180 5.57 -0.85 0.98
CA THR A 180 4.19 -1.33 0.93
C THR A 180 4.09 -2.49 -0.05
N VAL A 181 3.17 -3.40 0.24
CA VAL A 181 2.75 -4.47 -0.66
C VAL A 181 1.28 -4.23 -0.95
N TYR A 182 0.95 -4.17 -2.23
CA TYR A 182 -0.40 -4.01 -2.73
C TYR A 182 -0.82 -5.29 -3.43
N ASP A 183 -1.93 -5.86 -2.96
CA ASP A 183 -2.59 -7.00 -3.56
C ASP A 183 -4.06 -6.63 -3.76
N ASP A 184 -4.56 -6.81 -4.98
CA ASP A 184 -5.94 -6.48 -5.32
C ASP A 184 -6.46 -7.47 -6.37
N THR A 185 -7.74 -7.80 -6.27
CA THR A 185 -8.43 -8.63 -7.25
C THR A 185 -9.77 -8.01 -7.53
N LYS A 186 -10.00 -7.65 -8.80
CA LYS A 186 -11.22 -7.01 -9.26
C LYS A 186 -11.87 -7.86 -10.33
N LEU A 187 -13.20 -7.89 -10.31
CA LEU A 187 -14.02 -8.33 -11.42
C LEU A 187 -14.64 -7.08 -12.02
N GLU A 188 -14.36 -6.83 -13.30
CA GLU A 188 -14.83 -5.67 -14.02
C GLU A 188 -15.42 -6.06 -15.36
N PHE A 189 -16.31 -5.23 -15.89
CA PHE A 189 -16.94 -5.45 -17.19
C PHE A 189 -16.38 -4.44 -18.18
N VAL A 190 -15.50 -4.90 -19.06
CA VAL A 190 -14.75 -4.05 -20.00
C VAL A 190 -15.05 -4.52 -21.41
N MET A 191 -15.48 -3.59 -22.28
CA MET A 191 -15.82 -3.87 -23.68
C MET A 191 -16.83 -5.02 -23.88
N GLY A 192 -17.79 -5.19 -22.96
CA GLY A 192 -18.80 -6.25 -23.08
C GLY A 192 -18.39 -7.61 -22.50
N MET A 193 -17.19 -7.71 -21.92
CA MET A 193 -16.66 -8.95 -21.35
C MET A 193 -16.40 -8.79 -19.85
N SER A 194 -16.67 -9.84 -19.07
CA SER A 194 -16.23 -9.91 -17.68
C SER A 194 -14.74 -10.27 -17.65
N GLN A 195 -13.95 -9.41 -17.01
CA GLN A 195 -12.51 -9.56 -16.84
C GLN A 195 -12.20 -9.65 -15.35
N LYS A 196 -11.28 -10.53 -14.99
CA LYS A 196 -10.69 -10.63 -13.66
C LYS A 196 -9.30 -10.06 -13.71
N THR A 197 -9.09 -8.95 -13.01
CA THR A 197 -7.80 -8.28 -12.90
C THR A 197 -7.21 -8.54 -11.52
N ILE A 198 -6.05 -9.21 -11.48
CA ILE A 198 -5.25 -9.44 -10.27
C ILE A 198 -4.06 -8.51 -10.36
N SER A 199 -3.83 -7.67 -9.36
CA SER A 199 -2.70 -6.75 -9.31
C SER A 199 -1.87 -7.04 -8.07
N HIS A 200 -0.56 -7.13 -8.26
CA HIS A 200 0.44 -7.23 -7.20
C HIS A 200 1.49 -6.14 -7.41
N ALA A 201 1.87 -5.45 -6.35
CA ALA A 201 3.00 -4.53 -6.39
C ALA A 201 3.75 -4.51 -5.05
N VAL A 202 5.09 -4.53 -5.12
CA VAL A 202 5.96 -4.20 -4.01
C VAL A 202 6.58 -2.85 -4.31
N VAL A 203 6.31 -1.86 -3.47
CA VAL A 203 6.80 -0.49 -3.65
C VAL A 203 7.68 -0.10 -2.48
N VAL A 204 8.88 0.40 -2.79
CA VAL A 204 9.90 0.83 -1.84
C VAL A 204 10.25 2.28 -2.10
N LEU A 205 9.83 3.16 -1.22
CA LEU A 205 10.13 4.59 -1.27
C LEU A 205 11.35 4.87 -0.39
N THR A 206 12.31 5.62 -0.92
CA THR A 206 13.47 6.08 -0.12
C THR A 206 13.40 7.58 0.04
N LEU A 207 13.44 8.01 1.30
CA LEU A 207 13.41 9.41 1.72
C LEU A 207 14.66 9.76 2.53
N GLN A 208 15.05 11.04 2.54
CA GLN A 208 16.18 11.56 3.32
C GLN A 208 15.75 12.70 4.22
N LYS A 209 16.20 12.73 5.47
CA LYS A 209 15.91 13.79 6.44
C LYS A 209 16.42 15.14 5.92
N GLN A 210 15.61 16.19 6.09
CA GLN A 210 16.03 17.58 5.88
C GLN A 210 16.54 18.21 7.17
#